data_AF-A0A495DSZ7-F1
#
_entry.id   AF-A0A495DSZ7-F1
#
_cell.length_a   1.000
_cell.length_b   1.000
_cell.length_c   1.000
_cell.angle_alpha   90.00
_cell.angle_beta   90.00
_cell.angle_gamma   90.00
#
_symmetry.space_group_name_H-M   'P 1'
#
loop_
_entity.id
_entity.type
_entity.pdbx_description
1 polymer ?
#
loop_
_entity_poly.entity_id
_entity_poly.type
_entity_poly.pdbx_seq_one_letter_code
_entity_poly.pdbx_strand_id
1 'polypeptide(L)'
;MKPQNNQAVSKLIFKSILSMLFLMLFVNCSKNPIKCLNGSWAQDVASDLEAWTDAFNKYEENPTVENCNSYKGALNNYINALEDVEDCYGGLADFDGDFDDAKEELNDIDCTEN
;
A
#
# COMPACT_ATOMS: atom_id res chain seq x y z
N MET A 1 48.13 33.18 -25.23
CA MET A 1 46.78 32.64 -24.91
C MET A 1 46.40 31.65 -26.00
N LYS A 2 46.23 30.36 -25.70
CA LYS A 2 45.73 29.37 -26.67
C LYS A 2 44.20 29.45 -26.75
N PRO A 3 43.59 29.46 -27.94
CA PRO A 3 42.14 29.45 -28.06
C PRO A 3 41.60 28.10 -27.58
N GLN A 4 40.74 28.14 -26.56
CA GLN A 4 39.99 26.97 -26.09
C GLN A 4 39.00 26.58 -27.19
N ASN A 5 39.14 25.35 -27.70
CA ASN A 5 38.33 24.83 -28.79
C ASN A 5 36.91 24.50 -28.29
N ASN A 6 36.02 25.50 -28.32
CA ASN A 6 34.62 25.41 -27.88
C ASN A 6 33.83 24.24 -28.55
N GLN A 7 34.26 23.77 -29.72
CA GLN A 7 33.62 22.62 -30.39
C GLN A 7 33.89 21.29 -29.69
N ALA A 8 35.05 21.12 -29.05
CA ALA A 8 35.39 19.88 -28.34
C ALA A 8 34.64 19.79 -27.00
N VAL A 9 34.51 20.92 -26.30
CA VAL A 9 33.77 21.03 -25.02
C VAL A 9 32.27 20.78 -25.24
N SER A 10 31.68 21.37 -26.29
CA SER A 10 30.27 21.14 -26.66
C SER A 10 29.97 19.66 -26.97
N LYS A 11 30.85 18.98 -27.71
CA LYS A 11 30.70 17.55 -28.03
C LYS A 11 30.83 16.66 -26.79
N LEU A 12 31.69 17.02 -25.83
CA LEU A 12 31.84 16.30 -24.57
C LEU A 12 30.63 16.48 -23.65
N ILE A 13 30.08 17.70 -23.57
CA ILE A 13 28.85 17.98 -22.81
C ILE A 13 27.67 17.21 -23.41
N PHE A 14 27.51 17.24 -24.75
CA PHE A 14 26.40 16.55 -25.41
C PHE A 14 26.47 15.03 -25.21
N LYS A 15 27.67 14.43 -25.25
CA LYS A 15 27.87 13.00 -24.95
C LYS A 15 27.57 12.66 -23.48
N SER A 16 27.93 13.54 -22.54
CA SER A 16 27.64 13.35 -21.12
C SER A 16 26.13 13.40 -20.82
N ILE A 17 25.42 14.35 -21.43
CA ILE A 17 23.95 14.47 -21.30
C ILE A 17 23.25 13.24 -21.90
N LEU A 18 23.68 12.79 -23.10
CA LEU A 18 23.12 11.61 -23.75
C LEU A 18 23.38 10.33 -22.94
N SER A 19 24.55 10.22 -22.29
CA SER A 19 24.88 9.12 -21.38
C SER A 19 24.03 9.14 -20.10
N MET A 20 23.72 10.32 -19.54
CA MET A 20 22.84 10.47 -18.38
C MET A 20 21.37 10.15 -18.72
N LEU A 21 20.90 10.53 -19.91
CA LEU A 21 19.57 10.17 -20.41
C LEU A 21 19.40 8.67 -20.63
N PHE A 22 20.45 7.98 -21.07
CA PHE A 22 20.42 6.53 -21.27
C PHE A 22 20.38 5.74 -19.94
N LEU A 23 20.96 6.29 -18.87
CA LEU A 23 20.90 5.71 -17.53
C LEU A 23 19.49 5.80 -16.90
N MET A 24 18.64 6.72 -17.35
CA MET A 24 17.25 6.82 -16.89
C MET A 24 16.32 5.76 -17.50
N LEU A 25 16.76 5.06 -18.57
CA LEU A 25 15.96 4.00 -19.21
C LEU A 25 16.04 2.64 -18.48
N PHE A 26 16.93 2.51 -17.49
CA PHE A 26 17.08 1.29 -16.68
C PHE A 26 16.47 1.42 -15.29
N VAL A 27 15.68 2.48 -15.03
CA VAL A 27 14.81 2.51 -13.84
C VAL A 27 13.67 1.53 -14.12
N ASN A 28 13.96 0.25 -13.89
CA ASN A 28 12.99 -0.81 -13.87
C ASN A 28 12.10 -0.51 -12.66
N CYS A 29 11.02 0.24 -12.89
CA CYS A 29 9.99 0.46 -11.92
C CYS A 29 9.36 -0.91 -11.67
N SER A 30 9.90 -1.66 -10.71
CA SER A 30 9.15 -2.77 -10.15
C SER A 30 7.81 -2.19 -9.69
N LYS A 31 6.76 -2.98 -9.80
CA LYS A 31 5.40 -2.61 -9.40
C LYS A 31 5.26 -2.37 -7.89
N ASN A 32 6.34 -2.09 -7.16
CA ASN A 32 6.26 -1.85 -5.73
C ASN A 32 5.97 -0.36 -5.56
N PRO A 33 4.69 -0.04 -5.27
CA PRO A 33 4.17 1.29 -5.45
C PRO A 33 4.75 2.21 -4.38
N ILE A 34 4.71 3.50 -4.68
CA ILE A 34 5.15 4.60 -3.81
C ILE A 34 4.64 4.47 -2.36
N LYS A 35 3.54 3.73 -2.12
CA LYS A 35 2.98 3.39 -0.79
C LYS A 35 3.99 2.74 0.17
N CYS A 36 4.97 1.97 -0.32
CA CYS A 36 5.91 1.25 0.55
C CYS A 36 7.12 2.08 0.99
N LEU A 37 7.40 3.21 0.33
CA LEU A 37 8.68 3.93 0.46
C LEU A 37 8.87 4.69 1.78
N ASN A 38 7.78 5.05 2.47
CA ASN A 38 7.84 5.91 3.66
C ASN A 38 7.31 5.25 4.95
N GLY A 39 6.86 4.00 4.90
CA GLY A 39 6.31 3.31 6.08
C GLY A 39 5.00 3.91 6.63
N SER A 40 4.38 4.89 5.95
CA SER A 40 3.09 5.47 6.35
C SER A 40 1.97 4.42 6.39
N TRP A 41 2.09 3.40 5.55
CA TRP A 41 1.18 2.27 5.52
C TRP A 41 1.02 1.58 6.88
N ALA A 42 2.08 1.53 7.70
CA ALA A 42 2.01 0.91 9.02
C ALA A 42 1.10 1.71 9.97
N GLN A 43 1.07 3.03 9.80
CA GLN A 43 0.16 3.90 10.55
C GLN A 43 -1.29 3.74 10.05
N ASP A 44 -1.50 3.58 8.74
CA ASP A 44 -2.83 3.33 8.17
C ASP A 44 -3.40 1.99 8.67
N VAL A 45 -2.62 0.90 8.58
CA VAL A 45 -2.99 -0.41 9.10
C VAL A 45 -3.28 -0.37 10.61
N ALA A 46 -2.44 0.32 11.39
CA ALA A 46 -2.66 0.47 12.83
C ALA A 46 -3.95 1.25 13.14
N SER A 47 -4.26 2.29 12.37
CA SER A 47 -5.48 3.07 12.52
C SER A 47 -6.73 2.23 12.23
N ASP A 48 -6.70 1.41 11.18
CA ASP A 48 -7.84 0.54 10.84
C ASP A 48 -8.00 -0.62 11.84
N LEU A 49 -6.89 -1.13 12.41
CA LEU A 49 -6.92 -2.10 13.51
C LEU A 49 -7.58 -1.54 14.77
N GLU A 50 -7.25 -0.30 15.14
CA GLU A 50 -7.87 0.39 16.28
C GLU A 50 -9.37 0.58 16.04
N ALA A 51 -9.75 1.07 14.85
CA ALA A 51 -11.15 1.26 14.47
C ALA A 51 -11.95 -0.06 14.50
N TRP A 52 -11.36 -1.15 14.01
CA TRP A 52 -11.98 -2.47 14.09
C TRP A 52 -12.15 -2.96 15.53
N THR A 53 -11.11 -2.84 16.35
CA THR A 53 -11.15 -3.24 17.77
C THR A 53 -12.21 -2.46 18.55
N ASP A 54 -12.33 -1.16 18.30
CA ASP A 54 -13.37 -0.31 18.90
C ASP A 54 -14.77 -0.71 18.46
N ALA A 55 -14.96 -1.01 17.17
CA ALA A 55 -16.24 -1.46 16.64
C ALA A 55 -16.62 -2.85 17.19
N PHE A 56 -15.64 -3.75 17.33
CA PHE A 56 -15.82 -5.05 17.97
C PHE A 56 -16.29 -4.89 19.42
N ASN A 57 -15.62 -4.07 20.22
CA ASN A 57 -16.02 -3.84 21.61
C ASN A 57 -17.45 -3.26 21.72
N LYS A 58 -17.82 -2.32 20.85
CA LYS A 58 -19.19 -1.78 20.81
C LYS A 58 -20.25 -2.81 20.46
N TYR A 59 -19.92 -3.74 19.55
CA TYR A 59 -20.83 -4.83 19.18
C TYR A 59 -20.97 -5.87 20.29
N GLU A 60 -19.87 -6.26 20.93
CA GLU A 60 -19.86 -7.14 22.11
C GLU A 60 -20.69 -6.57 23.28
N GLU A 61 -20.54 -5.26 23.55
CA GLU A 61 -21.28 -4.59 24.62
C GLU A 61 -22.77 -4.39 24.28
N ASN A 62 -23.10 -4.15 23.01
CA ASN A 62 -24.45 -3.86 22.56
C ASN A 62 -24.69 -4.40 21.14
N PRO A 63 -25.17 -5.64 20.98
CA PRO A 63 -25.27 -6.31 19.68
C PRO A 63 -26.51 -5.85 18.89
N THR A 64 -26.49 -4.60 18.44
CA THR A 64 -27.49 -4.06 17.52
C THR A 64 -27.08 -4.30 16.07
N VAL A 65 -28.05 -4.25 15.16
CA VAL A 65 -27.81 -4.24 13.70
C VAL A 65 -26.81 -3.14 13.31
N GLU A 66 -26.91 -1.96 13.91
CA GLU A 66 -26.00 -0.84 13.66
C GLU A 66 -24.56 -1.18 14.08
N ASN A 67 -24.37 -1.72 15.29
CA ASN A 67 -23.05 -2.07 15.80
C ASN A 67 -22.45 -3.27 15.04
N CYS A 68 -23.25 -4.25 14.64
CA CYS A 68 -22.82 -5.35 13.77
C CYS A 68 -22.30 -4.82 12.43
N ASN A 69 -23.06 -3.94 11.78
CA ASN A 69 -22.64 -3.35 10.50
C ASN A 69 -21.39 -2.48 10.66
N SER A 70 -21.25 -1.76 11.77
CA SER A 70 -20.03 -1.00 12.09
C SER A 70 -18.82 -1.93 12.26
N TYR A 71 -18.99 -3.05 12.97
CA TYR A 71 -17.96 -4.07 13.15
C TYR A 71 -17.55 -4.69 11.81
N LYS A 72 -18.52 -5.15 11.02
CA LYS A 72 -18.30 -5.74 9.68
C LYS A 72 -17.59 -4.76 8.75
N GLY A 73 -18.01 -3.50 8.72
CA GLY A 73 -17.38 -2.46 7.89
C GLY A 73 -15.94 -2.15 8.33
N ALA A 74 -15.69 -2.05 9.63
CA ALA A 74 -14.35 -1.76 10.15
C ALA A 74 -13.37 -2.94 9.91
N LEU A 75 -13.84 -4.18 10.06
CA LEU A 75 -13.05 -5.37 9.72
C LEU A 75 -12.70 -5.41 8.23
N ASN A 76 -13.66 -5.10 7.34
CA ASN A 76 -13.39 -5.00 5.90
C ASN A 76 -12.30 -3.98 5.58
N ASN A 77 -12.33 -2.81 6.22
CA ASN A 77 -11.32 -1.77 6.00
C ASN A 77 -9.94 -2.25 6.43
N TYR A 78 -9.84 -2.90 7.59
CA TYR A 78 -8.58 -3.47 8.07
C TYR A 78 -8.02 -4.55 7.13
N ILE A 79 -8.87 -5.46 6.64
CA ILE A 79 -8.49 -6.47 5.64
C ILE A 79 -7.96 -5.80 4.37
N ASN A 80 -8.66 -4.80 3.83
CA ASN A 80 -8.23 -4.09 2.63
C ASN A 80 -6.91 -3.31 2.87
N ALA A 81 -6.70 -2.75 4.06
CA ALA A 81 -5.46 -2.05 4.40
C ALA A 81 -4.26 -3.00 4.45
N LEU A 82 -4.46 -4.25 4.89
CA LEU A 82 -3.44 -5.29 4.87
C LEU A 82 -3.13 -5.78 3.44
N GLU A 83 -4.16 -6.00 2.63
CA GLU A 83 -4.02 -6.38 1.21
C GLU A 83 -3.27 -5.29 0.41
N ASP A 84 -3.60 -4.02 0.65
CA ASP A 84 -2.98 -2.85 -0.01
C ASP A 84 -1.46 -2.73 0.22
N VAL A 85 -0.94 -3.41 1.24
CA VAL A 85 0.45 -3.31 1.71
C VAL A 85 1.17 -4.66 1.68
N GLU A 86 0.54 -5.69 1.13
CA GLU A 86 1.12 -7.02 0.97
C GLU A 86 2.49 -6.95 0.28
N ASP A 87 2.58 -6.17 -0.81
CA ASP A 87 3.81 -5.92 -1.56
C ASP A 87 4.85 -5.08 -0.78
N CYS A 88 4.44 -4.36 0.27
CA CYS A 88 5.32 -3.52 1.08
C CYS A 88 6.05 -4.30 2.17
N TYR A 89 5.43 -5.35 2.68
CA TYR A 89 6.02 -6.24 3.66
C TYR A 89 6.21 -7.61 3.01
N GLY A 90 7.44 -7.90 2.55
CA GLY A 90 7.77 -9.18 1.90
C GLY A 90 7.62 -10.44 2.77
N GLY A 91 6.99 -10.34 3.95
CA GLY A 91 6.55 -11.47 4.78
C GLY A 91 5.01 -11.66 4.78
N LEU A 92 4.25 -10.87 4.02
CA LEU A 92 2.82 -11.10 3.79
C LEU A 92 2.57 -12.00 2.55
N ALA A 93 3.59 -12.36 1.78
CA ALA A 93 3.45 -13.25 0.62
C ALA A 93 2.97 -14.68 0.96
N ASP A 94 2.93 -15.04 2.24
CA ASP A 94 2.32 -16.28 2.73
C ASP A 94 0.79 -16.17 2.91
N PHE A 95 0.21 -14.97 2.74
CA PHE A 95 -1.23 -14.68 2.86
C PHE A 95 -1.95 -14.62 1.49
N ASP A 96 -1.27 -15.03 0.41
CA ASP A 96 -1.85 -15.08 -0.94
C ASP A 96 -3.03 -16.09 -0.95
N GLY A 97 -4.26 -15.56 -0.87
CA GLY A 97 -5.50 -16.31 -0.70
C GLY A 97 -6.23 -16.09 0.63
N ASP A 98 -5.53 -15.72 1.70
CA ASP A 98 -6.12 -15.51 3.04
C ASP A 98 -7.04 -14.29 3.08
N PHE A 99 -6.77 -13.27 2.27
CA PHE A 99 -7.63 -12.07 2.19
C PHE A 99 -8.97 -12.35 1.49
N ASP A 100 -9.00 -13.23 0.49
CA ASP A 100 -10.23 -13.62 -0.19
C ASP A 100 -11.11 -14.46 0.75
N ASP A 101 -10.51 -15.44 1.44
CA ASP A 101 -11.18 -16.25 2.45
C ASP A 101 -11.72 -15.37 3.59
N ALA A 102 -10.94 -14.40 4.07
CA ALA A 102 -11.38 -13.46 5.11
C ALA A 102 -12.56 -12.58 4.65
N LYS A 103 -12.59 -12.16 3.37
CA LYS A 103 -13.72 -11.42 2.79
C LYS A 103 -14.95 -12.31 2.62
N GLU A 104 -14.78 -13.59 2.32
CA GLU A 104 -15.88 -14.57 2.28
C GLU A 104 -16.49 -14.76 3.67
N GLU A 105 -15.67 -15.03 4.69
CA GLU A 105 -16.12 -15.15 6.07
C GLU A 105 -16.81 -13.86 6.56
N LEU A 106 -16.29 -12.70 6.16
CA LEU A 106 -16.93 -11.42 6.44
C LEU A 106 -18.34 -11.35 5.83
N ASN A 107 -18.52 -11.80 4.60
CA ASN A 107 -19.81 -11.78 3.92
C ASN A 107 -20.85 -12.64 4.65
N ASP A 108 -20.42 -13.75 5.25
CA ASP A 108 -21.24 -14.66 6.04
C ASP A 108 -21.71 -14.07 7.38
N ILE A 109 -21.12 -12.96 7.83
CA ILE A 109 -21.63 -12.21 8.99
C ILE A 109 -23.00 -11.61 8.62
N ASP A 110 -24.06 -12.25 9.13
CA ASP A 110 -25.43 -11.76 9.03
C ASP A 110 -25.70 -10.71 10.11
N CYS A 111 -25.84 -9.46 9.68
CA CYS A 111 -26.23 -8.34 10.55
C CYS A 111 -27.73 -8.03 10.48
N THR A 112 -28.56 -8.92 9.92
CA THR A 112 -30.02 -8.79 10.00
C THR A 112 -30.51 -9.19 11.40
N GLU A 113 -31.65 -8.63 11.81
CA GLU A 113 -32.12 -8.55 13.22
C GLU A 113 -31.86 -9.80 14.09
N ASN A 114 -31.22 -9.59 15.25
CA ASN A 114 -31.35 -10.45 16.43
C ASN A 114 -32.47 -9.93 17.35
#